data_AF-A0A914DML6-F1
#
_entry.id   AF-A0A914DML6-F1
#
_cell.length_a   1.000
_cell.length_b   1.000
_cell.length_c   1.000
_cell.angle_alpha   90.00
_cell.angle_beta   90.00
_cell.angle_gamma   90.00
#
_symmetry.space_group_name_H-M   'P 1'
#
loop_
_entity.id
_entity.type
_entity.pdbx_description
1 polymer ?
#
loop_
_entity_poly.entity_id
_entity_poly.type
_entity_poly.pdbx_seq_one_letter_code
_entity_poly.pdbx_strand_id
1 'polypeptide(L)'
;MRLCYQVLLFVGIILISESVPLTSYSKISSSHVSSINDPGCNVTGYGLYINGLKERDISVPERQEFDRYLAEFKKYSDRVQSGQSLTDRNFDLPVPPQRPPFCNASKTVQYIFDDCKVQNNKLYIRNQFVRELNFNDQDQLRRFDEQLANFSARTRAEYFNSLTTPGYNYLSYRATPSTPQLPEAPSFCTASNRGY
;
A
#
# COMPACT_ATOMS: atom_id res chain seq x y z
N MET A 1 -33.73 57.12 63.46
CA MET A 1 -34.85 57.55 62.59
C MET A 1 -35.18 56.40 61.64
N ARG A 2 -36.46 55.95 61.63
CA ARG A 2 -37.26 55.31 60.54
C ARG A 2 -36.58 54.16 59.72
N LEU A 3 -36.93 52.87 59.85
CA LEU A 3 -38.15 52.14 59.37
C LEU A 3 -38.64 52.52 57.96
N CYS A 4 -38.66 51.55 57.02
CA CYS A 4 -39.70 51.24 56.00
C CYS A 4 -39.09 50.56 54.74
N TYR A 5 -39.50 49.32 54.39
CA TYR A 5 -40.49 48.93 53.34
C TYR A 5 -39.93 49.09 51.90
N GLN A 6 -40.13 48.25 50.88
CA GLN A 6 -40.99 47.09 50.53
C GLN A 6 -40.45 46.57 49.16
N VAL A 7 -40.31 45.26 48.91
CA VAL A 7 -41.27 44.35 48.19
C VAL A 7 -41.42 44.60 46.67
N LEU A 8 -41.04 43.57 45.88
CA LEU A 8 -41.66 42.99 44.65
C LEU A 8 -40.57 42.50 43.67
N LEU A 9 -40.31 41.18 43.62
CA LEU A 9 -40.89 40.23 42.66
C LEU A 9 -40.60 40.58 41.19
N PHE A 10 -39.52 40.02 40.64
CA PHE A 10 -39.53 39.57 39.25
C PHE A 10 -39.06 38.11 39.20
N VAL A 11 -40.08 37.26 39.06
CA VAL A 11 -40.00 35.90 38.55
C VAL A 11 -39.39 35.97 37.15
N GLY A 12 -38.23 35.35 36.99
CA GLY A 12 -37.54 35.20 35.70
C GLY A 12 -37.08 33.76 35.56
N ILE A 13 -38.04 32.89 35.23
CA ILE A 13 -37.82 31.50 34.82
C ILE A 13 -36.91 31.54 33.59
N ILE A 14 -35.61 31.21 33.76
CA ILE A 14 -34.75 30.85 32.62
C ILE A 14 -34.92 29.36 32.41
N LEU A 15 -35.55 29.05 31.28
CA LEU A 15 -35.74 27.73 30.73
C LEU A 15 -34.39 27.01 30.65
N ILE A 16 -34.37 25.84 31.29
CA ILE A 16 -33.41 24.75 31.13
C ILE A 16 -33.19 24.51 29.63
N SER A 17 -32.04 24.92 29.11
CA SER A 17 -31.55 24.38 27.84
C SER A 17 -31.22 22.91 28.09
N GLU A 18 -31.82 22.03 27.29
CA GLU A 18 -31.48 20.62 27.22
C GLU A 18 -29.96 20.48 27.09
N SER A 19 -29.32 20.04 28.18
CA SER A 19 -27.95 19.53 28.11
C SER A 19 -28.04 18.27 27.26
N VAL A 20 -27.69 18.40 25.98
CA VAL A 20 -27.40 17.25 25.12
C VAL A 20 -26.47 16.35 25.92
N PRO A 21 -26.82 15.07 26.16
CA PRO A 21 -25.86 14.17 26.78
C PRO A 21 -24.64 14.16 25.88
N LEU A 22 -23.52 14.69 26.39
CA LEU A 22 -22.20 14.41 25.88
C LEU A 22 -22.03 12.91 26.08
N THR A 23 -22.52 12.14 25.11
CA THR A 23 -22.17 10.74 24.95
C THR A 23 -20.66 10.71 25.01
N SER A 24 -20.16 10.09 26.07
CA SER A 24 -18.76 9.82 26.29
C SER A 24 -18.19 9.25 25.00
N TYR A 25 -17.55 10.09 24.19
CA TYR A 25 -16.55 9.61 23.26
C TYR A 25 -15.49 9.02 24.16
N SER A 26 -15.53 7.70 24.31
CA SER A 26 -14.36 6.94 24.66
C SER A 26 -13.29 7.38 23.67
N LYS A 27 -12.41 8.28 24.13
CA LYS A 27 -11.03 8.30 23.66
C LYS A 27 -10.52 6.90 23.95
N ILE A 28 -10.70 6.00 22.99
CA ILE A 28 -9.84 4.85 22.85
C ILE A 28 -8.49 5.46 22.48
N SER A 29 -7.77 5.82 23.54
CA SER A 29 -6.32 5.90 23.56
C SER A 29 -5.83 4.50 23.24
N SER A 30 -5.82 4.18 21.95
CA SER A 30 -5.03 3.12 21.41
C SER A 30 -4.28 3.73 20.25
N SER A 31 -3.08 4.21 20.57
CA SER A 31 -1.95 4.12 19.67
C SER A 31 -1.67 2.64 19.33
N HIS A 32 -2.67 1.94 18.77
CA HIS A 32 -2.44 0.77 17.95
C HIS A 32 -2.33 1.32 16.54
N VAL A 33 -1.09 1.34 16.05
CA VAL A 33 -0.85 1.38 14.62
C VAL A 33 -1.53 0.13 14.05
N SER A 34 -2.77 0.31 13.59
CA SER A 34 -3.49 -0.68 12.80
C SER A 34 -2.82 -0.75 11.44
N SER A 35 -1.68 -1.43 11.36
CA SER A 35 -0.94 -1.59 10.11
C SER A 35 -1.47 -2.81 9.39
N ILE A 36 -1.95 -2.63 8.16
CA ILE A 36 -1.85 -3.70 7.18
C ILE A 36 -0.36 -3.88 6.91
N ASN A 37 0.16 -5.09 7.06
CA ASN A 37 1.47 -5.49 6.52
C ASN A 37 1.22 -6.29 5.24
N ASP A 38 0.56 -5.67 4.26
CA ASP A 38 0.41 -6.23 2.93
C ASP A 38 1.67 -5.83 2.15
N PRO A 39 2.35 -6.75 1.44
CA PRO A 39 3.54 -6.42 0.68
C PRO A 39 3.25 -5.26 -0.29
N GLY A 40 3.70 -4.07 0.09
CA GLY A 40 3.52 -2.86 -0.69
C GLY A 40 2.27 -2.02 -0.41
N CYS A 41 1.38 -2.35 0.53
CA CYS A 41 0.25 -1.48 0.91
C CYS A 41 0.05 -1.39 2.43
N ASN A 42 0.36 -0.22 3.01
CA ASN A 42 0.28 0.01 4.44
C ASN A 42 -0.61 1.23 4.73
N VAL A 43 -1.36 1.19 5.84
CA VAL A 43 -2.11 2.33 6.36
C VAL A 43 -1.54 2.69 7.72
N THR A 44 -1.22 3.97 7.94
CA THR A 44 -0.73 4.46 9.25
C THR A 44 -1.39 5.80 9.55
N GLY A 45 -2.11 5.88 10.66
CA GLY A 45 -3.01 7.00 10.94
C GLY A 45 -4.09 7.07 9.86
N TYR A 46 -4.08 8.14 9.05
CA TYR A 46 -4.92 8.26 7.85
C TYR A 46 -4.13 8.16 6.55
N GLY A 47 -2.81 7.99 6.60
CA GLY A 47 -1.99 7.92 5.39
C GLY A 47 -2.04 6.53 4.76
N LEU A 48 -2.31 6.48 3.45
CA LEU A 48 -2.07 5.34 2.58
C LEU A 48 -0.63 5.38 2.08
N TYR A 49 0.11 4.30 2.30
CA TYR A 49 1.49 4.14 1.88
C TYR A 49 1.60 2.96 0.91
N ILE A 50 2.15 3.22 -0.26
CA ILE A 50 2.40 2.19 -1.28
C ILE A 50 3.92 2.00 -1.43
N ASN A 51 4.41 0.79 -1.19
CA ASN A 51 5.84 0.44 -1.14
C ASN A 51 6.67 1.40 -0.27
N GLY A 52 6.13 1.79 0.89
CA GLY A 52 6.78 2.68 1.84
C GLY A 52 6.73 4.18 1.51
N LEU A 53 6.10 4.58 0.40
CA LEU A 53 5.92 5.99 0.03
C LEU A 53 4.47 6.42 0.29
N LYS A 54 4.29 7.60 0.89
CA LYS A 54 2.96 8.16 1.13
C LYS A 54 2.31 8.52 -0.21
N GLU A 55 1.15 7.92 -0.49
CA GLU A 55 0.40 8.16 -1.71
C GLU A 55 -0.62 9.29 -1.53
N ARG A 56 -1.45 9.18 -0.49
CA ARG A 56 -2.46 10.16 -0.07
C ARG A 56 -3.02 9.78 1.29
N ASP A 57 -3.95 10.56 1.83
CA ASP A 57 -4.77 10.11 2.95
C ASP A 57 -5.99 9.30 2.45
N ILE A 58 -6.42 8.30 3.23
CA ILE A 58 -7.64 7.54 2.96
C ILE A 58 -8.88 8.36 3.28
N SER A 59 -9.88 8.29 2.41
CA SER A 59 -11.16 9.00 2.53
C SER A 59 -12.03 8.45 3.68
N VAL A 60 -13.09 9.17 4.05
CA VAL A 60 -14.01 8.74 5.12
C VAL A 60 -14.60 7.34 4.83
N PRO A 61 -15.09 7.04 3.61
CA PRO A 61 -15.60 5.70 3.31
C PRO A 61 -14.51 4.62 3.37
N GLU A 62 -13.31 4.92 2.86
CA GLU A 62 -12.17 3.99 2.92
C GLU A 62 -11.73 3.70 4.36
N ARG A 63 -11.87 4.66 5.28
CA ARG A 63 -11.63 4.41 6.72
C ARG A 63 -12.63 3.41 7.29
N GLN A 64 -13.91 3.55 6.98
CA GLN A 64 -14.93 2.60 7.45
C GLN A 64 -14.68 1.19 6.88
N GLU A 65 -14.26 1.10 5.62
CA GLU A 65 -13.85 -0.15 5.00
C GLU A 65 -12.60 -0.73 5.66
N PHE A 66 -11.63 0.11 5.99
CA PHE A 66 -10.42 -0.31 6.68
C PHE A 66 -10.70 -0.85 8.09
N ASP A 67 -11.54 -0.17 8.85
CA ASP A 67 -11.97 -0.60 10.18
C ASP A 67 -12.68 -1.96 10.13
N ARG A 68 -13.53 -2.17 9.12
CA ARG A 68 -14.18 -3.46 8.87
C ARG A 68 -13.16 -4.55 8.57
N TYR A 69 -12.20 -4.27 7.69
CA TYR A 69 -11.14 -5.21 7.35
C TYR A 69 -10.34 -5.63 8.60
N LEU A 70 -9.95 -4.68 9.46
CA LEU A 70 -9.21 -4.97 10.69
C LEU A 70 -10.00 -5.85 11.66
N ALA A 71 -11.31 -5.59 11.80
CA ALA A 71 -12.17 -6.39 12.64
C ALA A 71 -12.27 -7.84 12.14
N GLU A 72 -12.43 -8.04 10.83
CA GLU A 72 -12.47 -9.38 10.23
C GLU A 72 -11.10 -10.07 10.27
N PHE A 73 -10.02 -9.33 10.07
CA PHE A 73 -8.66 -9.85 10.16
C PHE A 73 -8.34 -10.32 11.58
N LYS A 74 -8.79 -9.59 12.61
CA LYS A 74 -8.65 -10.04 13.99
C LYS A 74 -9.35 -11.38 14.22
N LYS A 75 -10.61 -11.52 13.78
CA LYS A 75 -11.35 -12.79 13.90
C LYS A 75 -10.64 -13.93 13.19
N TYR A 76 -10.14 -13.68 11.98
CA TYR A 76 -9.33 -14.64 11.21
C TYR A 76 -8.08 -15.05 11.99
N SER A 77 -7.30 -14.09 12.51
CA SER A 77 -6.08 -14.34 13.26
C SER A 77 -6.33 -15.15 14.53
N ASP A 78 -7.38 -14.80 15.29
CA ASP A 78 -7.78 -15.53 16.50
C ASP A 78 -8.15 -17.00 16.17
N ARG A 79 -8.86 -17.25 15.05
CA ARG A 79 -9.19 -18.62 14.58
C ARG A 79 -7.96 -19.42 14.15
N VAL A 80 -7.01 -18.78 13.49
CA VAL A 80 -5.74 -19.42 13.09
C VAL A 80 -4.92 -19.79 14.32
N GLN A 81 -4.77 -18.86 15.28
CA GLN A 81 -3.98 -19.06 16.49
C GLN A 81 -4.59 -20.09 17.45
N SER A 82 -5.92 -20.13 17.56
CA SER A 82 -6.62 -21.07 18.45
C SER A 82 -6.63 -22.51 17.93
N GLY A 83 -6.15 -22.77 16.71
CA GLY A 83 -6.12 -24.11 16.13
C GLY A 83 -7.51 -24.72 15.94
N GLN A 84 -8.59 -23.92 16.03
CA GLN A 84 -9.99 -24.37 15.89
C GLN A 84 -10.26 -25.12 14.58
N SER A 85 -9.41 -24.93 13.57
CA SER A 85 -9.48 -25.66 12.29
C SER A 85 -8.91 -27.09 12.34
N LEU A 86 -8.21 -27.48 13.40
CA LEU A 86 -7.57 -28.79 13.53
C LEU A 86 -8.42 -29.83 14.28
N THR A 87 -9.51 -29.40 14.93
CA THR A 87 -10.36 -30.26 15.77
C THR A 87 -11.64 -30.74 15.10
N ASP A 88 -12.00 -30.15 13.95
CA ASP A 88 -13.17 -30.59 13.17
C ASP A 88 -12.77 -31.61 12.10
N ARG A 89 -13.58 -32.67 11.94
CA ARG A 89 -13.40 -33.67 10.86
C ARG A 89 -13.59 -33.07 9.45
N ASN A 90 -14.05 -31.82 9.37
CA ASN A 90 -13.96 -30.96 8.20
C ASN A 90 -12.80 -29.98 8.43
N PHE A 91 -11.69 -30.21 7.72
CA PHE A 91 -10.52 -29.34 7.71
C PHE A 91 -10.84 -28.07 6.91
N ASP A 92 -11.70 -27.21 7.46
CA ASP A 92 -12.10 -25.97 6.80
C ASP A 92 -11.31 -24.81 7.40
N LEU A 93 -10.20 -24.50 6.74
CA LEU A 93 -9.32 -23.41 7.15
C LEU A 93 -10.12 -22.09 7.16
N PRO A 94 -9.91 -21.22 8.16
CA PRO A 94 -10.51 -19.89 8.12
C PRO A 94 -10.10 -19.18 6.83
N VAL A 95 -11.07 -18.60 6.13
CA VAL A 95 -10.82 -17.83 4.90
C VAL A 95 -10.30 -16.44 5.32
N PRO A 96 -9.16 -15.97 4.77
CA PRO A 96 -8.67 -14.64 5.06
C PRO A 96 -9.63 -13.57 4.52
N PRO A 97 -9.81 -12.45 5.22
CA PRO A 97 -10.65 -11.37 4.73
C PRO A 97 -10.09 -10.79 3.43
N GLN A 98 -10.98 -10.31 2.56
CA GLN A 98 -10.57 -9.62 1.35
C GLN A 98 -9.90 -8.30 1.70
N ARG A 99 -8.78 -8.01 1.01
CA ARG A 99 -8.08 -6.73 1.14
C ARG A 99 -9.01 -5.59 0.72
N PRO A 100 -8.89 -4.41 1.35
CA PRO A 100 -9.60 -3.24 0.88
C PRO A 100 -9.25 -2.91 -0.58
N PRO A 101 -10.20 -2.48 -1.42
CA PRO A 101 -10.01 -2.15 -2.84
C PRO A 101 -8.93 -1.08 -3.10
N PHE A 102 -8.69 -0.20 -2.11
CA PHE A 102 -7.65 0.80 -2.19
C PHE A 102 -6.22 0.22 -2.04
N CYS A 103 -6.09 -1.02 -1.55
CA CYS A 103 -4.86 -1.81 -1.50
C CYS A 103 -4.88 -2.92 -2.57
N ASN A 104 -4.85 -2.54 -3.85
CA ASN A 104 -4.85 -3.49 -4.97
C ASN A 104 -3.45 -3.74 -5.54
N ALA A 105 -3.26 -4.93 -6.13
CA ALA A 105 -1.96 -5.37 -6.65
C ALA A 105 -1.48 -4.57 -7.87
N SER A 106 -2.37 -3.93 -8.63
CA SER A 106 -1.97 -3.09 -9.77
C SER A 106 -1.31 -1.78 -9.33
N LYS A 107 -1.59 -1.30 -8.12
CA LYS A 107 -0.94 -0.11 -7.54
C LYS A 107 0.38 -0.39 -6.85
N THR A 108 0.68 -1.65 -6.51
CA THR A 108 1.91 -2.03 -5.79
C THR A 108 3.09 -2.33 -6.70
N VAL A 109 2.91 -2.34 -8.03
CA VAL A 109 4.03 -2.48 -8.97
C VAL A 109 4.94 -1.25 -8.87
N GLN A 110 6.22 -1.50 -8.60
CA GLN A 110 7.25 -0.49 -8.50
C GLN A 110 8.43 -0.85 -9.41
N TYR A 111 8.77 0.06 -10.31
CA TYR A 111 10.03 0.02 -11.04
C TYR A 111 11.09 0.71 -10.20
N ILE A 112 12.18 0.03 -9.94
CA ILE A 112 13.32 0.56 -9.18
C ILE A 112 14.53 0.55 -10.12
N PHE A 113 15.00 1.75 -10.42
CA PHE A 113 16.26 2.03 -11.11
C PHE A 113 17.17 2.81 -10.16
N ASP A 114 18.42 3.03 -10.56
CA ASP A 114 19.41 3.78 -9.75
C ASP A 114 18.91 5.18 -9.40
N ASP A 115 18.57 5.38 -8.12
CA ASP A 115 17.95 6.58 -7.55
C ASP A 115 16.62 7.01 -8.19
N CYS A 116 16.03 6.19 -9.06
CA CYS A 116 14.79 6.51 -9.76
C CYS A 116 13.74 5.42 -9.54
N LYS A 117 12.58 5.80 -9.02
CA LYS A 117 11.47 4.89 -8.76
C LYS A 117 10.24 5.35 -9.51
N VAL A 118 9.54 4.41 -10.15
CA VAL A 118 8.21 4.66 -10.69
C VAL A 118 7.21 3.74 -10.04
N GLN A 119 6.14 4.32 -9.51
CA GLN A 119 4.99 3.56 -9.04
C GLN A 119 3.72 4.41 -9.20
N ASN A 120 2.60 3.76 -9.50
CA ASN A 120 1.30 4.40 -9.61
C ASN A 120 1.32 5.67 -10.49
N ASN A 121 1.97 5.61 -11.66
CA ASN A 121 2.14 6.74 -12.58
C ASN A 121 2.90 7.95 -12.00
N LYS A 122 3.65 7.78 -10.92
CA LYS A 122 4.45 8.85 -10.29
C LYS A 122 5.93 8.53 -10.36
N LEU A 123 6.71 9.54 -10.73
CA LEU A 123 8.16 9.51 -10.76
C LEU A 123 8.71 10.03 -9.44
N TYR A 124 9.61 9.25 -8.85
CA TYR A 124 10.35 9.62 -7.67
C TYR A 124 11.85 9.56 -7.95
N ILE A 125 12.59 10.60 -7.58
CA ILE A 125 14.05 10.62 -7.65
C ILE A 125 14.56 10.78 -6.21
N ARG A 126 15.48 9.89 -5.77
CA ARG A 126 15.96 9.84 -4.38
C ARG A 126 14.83 9.82 -3.34
N ASN A 127 13.76 9.06 -3.63
CA ASN A 127 12.51 8.97 -2.84
C ASN A 127 11.66 10.25 -2.76
N GLN A 128 11.97 11.30 -3.51
CA GLN A 128 11.16 12.52 -3.58
C GLN A 128 10.27 12.50 -4.80
N PHE A 129 8.99 12.85 -4.63
CA PHE A 129 8.07 13.00 -5.75
C PHE A 129 8.55 14.13 -6.66
N VAL A 130 8.74 13.83 -7.94
CA VAL A 130 9.14 14.82 -8.95
C VAL A 130 7.93 15.28 -9.74
N ARG A 131 7.18 14.33 -10.31
CA ARG A 131 6.00 14.58 -11.14
C ARG A 131 5.25 13.29 -11.44
N GLU A 132 4.05 13.41 -12.00
CA GLU A 132 3.39 12.29 -12.67
C GLU A 132 4.05 11.99 -14.02
N LEU A 133 3.99 10.73 -14.44
CA LEU A 133 4.47 10.28 -15.74
C LEU A 133 3.52 10.79 -16.82
N ASN A 134 4.13 11.38 -17.86
CA ASN A 134 3.41 11.75 -19.06
C ASN A 134 3.34 10.56 -20.03
N PHE A 135 2.61 10.71 -21.14
CA PHE A 135 2.46 9.66 -22.15
C PHE A 135 3.78 9.12 -22.69
N ASN A 136 4.79 9.98 -22.86
CA ASN A 136 6.10 9.56 -23.35
C ASN A 136 6.87 8.73 -22.30
N ASP A 137 6.75 9.05 -21.01
CA ASP A 137 7.37 8.23 -19.95
C ASP A 137 6.67 6.87 -19.81
N GLN A 138 5.34 6.86 -19.89
CA GLN A 138 4.55 5.63 -19.84
C GLN A 138 4.91 4.71 -21.03
N ASP A 139 5.07 5.28 -22.23
CA ASP A 139 5.50 4.52 -23.40
C ASP A 139 6.91 3.95 -23.24
N GLN A 140 7.84 4.72 -22.65
CA GLN A 140 9.18 4.22 -22.33
C GLN A 140 9.16 3.07 -21.30
N LEU A 141 8.31 3.14 -20.27
CA LEU A 141 8.14 2.02 -19.33
C LEU A 141 7.57 0.79 -19.99
N ARG A 142 6.55 0.94 -20.84
CA ARG A 142 5.97 -0.17 -21.59
C ARG A 142 7.02 -0.87 -22.46
N ARG A 143 7.85 -0.11 -23.16
CA ARG A 143 8.95 -0.66 -23.97
C ARG A 143 9.99 -1.36 -23.10
N PHE A 144 10.31 -0.81 -21.93
CA PHE A 144 11.20 -1.45 -20.97
C PHE A 144 10.66 -2.82 -20.52
N ASP A 145 9.37 -2.92 -20.20
CA ASP A 145 8.71 -4.19 -19.85
C ASP A 145 8.77 -5.22 -20.96
N GLU A 146 8.47 -4.81 -22.19
CA GLU A 146 8.54 -5.68 -23.37
C GLU A 146 9.97 -6.23 -23.56
N GLN A 147 10.98 -5.38 -23.38
CA GLN A 147 12.38 -5.79 -23.48
C GLN A 147 12.81 -6.69 -22.32
N LEU A 148 12.37 -6.41 -21.09
CA LEU A 148 12.68 -7.23 -19.91
C LEU A 148 12.04 -8.62 -19.99
N ALA A 149 10.80 -8.71 -20.49
CA ALA A 149 10.14 -9.97 -20.77
C ALA A 149 10.91 -10.79 -21.80
N ASN A 150 11.36 -10.17 -22.90
CA ASN A 150 12.17 -10.83 -23.91
C ASN A 150 13.53 -11.30 -23.39
N PHE A 151 14.21 -10.46 -22.60
CA PHE A 151 15.47 -10.80 -21.95
C PHE A 151 15.31 -12.02 -21.03
N SER A 152 14.35 -11.96 -20.10
CA SER A 152 14.11 -13.05 -19.14
C SER A 152 13.74 -14.38 -19.81
N ALA A 153 12.94 -14.34 -20.89
CA ALA A 153 12.60 -15.53 -21.67
C ALA A 153 13.82 -16.17 -22.32
N ARG A 154 14.73 -15.35 -22.89
CA ARG A 154 15.99 -15.83 -23.48
C ARG A 154 16.92 -16.41 -22.42
N THR A 155 17.17 -15.69 -21.33
CA THR A 155 18.02 -16.16 -20.23
C THR A 155 17.51 -17.47 -19.62
N ARG A 156 16.18 -17.60 -19.45
CA ARG A 156 15.58 -18.84 -18.96
C ARG A 156 15.74 -20.01 -19.94
N ALA A 157 15.59 -19.77 -21.24
CA ALA A 157 15.79 -20.78 -22.27
C ALA A 157 17.26 -21.24 -22.32
N GLU A 158 18.21 -20.31 -22.25
CA GLU A 158 19.65 -20.61 -22.17
C GLU A 158 19.99 -21.45 -20.93
N TYR A 159 19.49 -21.05 -19.75
CA TYR A 159 19.66 -21.81 -18.52
C TYR A 159 19.10 -23.24 -18.65
N PHE A 160 17.89 -23.40 -19.19
CA PHE A 160 17.29 -24.72 -19.38
C PHE A 160 18.10 -25.60 -20.34
N ASN A 161 18.59 -25.03 -21.45
CA ASN A 161 19.44 -25.76 -22.41
C ASN A 161 20.74 -26.23 -21.76
N SER A 162 21.33 -25.44 -20.86
CA SER A 162 22.53 -25.82 -20.12
C SER A 162 22.33 -27.02 -19.18
N LEU A 163 21.12 -27.17 -18.61
CA LEU A 163 20.78 -28.25 -17.68
C LEU A 163 20.43 -29.57 -18.36
N THR A 164 19.96 -29.52 -19.61
CA THR A 164 19.34 -30.67 -20.29
C THR A 164 20.24 -31.36 -21.30
N THR A 165 21.43 -30.82 -21.59
CA THR A 165 22.32 -31.41 -22.59
C THR A 165 23.50 -32.14 -21.92
N PRO A 166 23.58 -33.48 -22.03
CA PRO A 166 24.71 -34.25 -21.50
C PRO A 166 25.99 -33.91 -22.27
N GLY A 167 27.03 -33.43 -21.58
CA GLY A 167 28.35 -33.16 -22.17
C GLY A 167 28.65 -31.71 -22.56
N TYR A 168 27.99 -30.70 -21.97
CA TYR A 168 28.40 -29.29 -22.11
C TYR A 168 29.84 -29.09 -21.64
N ASN A 169 30.77 -29.07 -22.60
CA ASN A 169 32.14 -28.62 -22.40
C ASN A 169 32.15 -27.09 -22.52
N TYR A 170 32.70 -26.41 -21.50
CA TYR A 170 32.79 -24.94 -21.41
C TYR A 170 33.62 -24.25 -22.53
N LEU A 171 34.11 -25.00 -23.53
CA LEU A 171 35.10 -24.52 -24.50
C LEU A 171 34.67 -24.62 -25.99
N SER A 172 33.42 -24.93 -26.31
CA SER A 172 32.92 -24.84 -27.71
C SER A 172 32.03 -23.61 -27.90
N TYR A 173 32.65 -22.43 -27.97
CA TYR A 173 31.97 -21.20 -28.36
C TYR A 173 31.73 -21.22 -29.89
N ARG A 174 30.67 -21.92 -30.34
CA ARG A 174 30.03 -21.56 -31.62
C ARG A 174 29.46 -20.16 -31.43
N ALA A 175 29.75 -19.25 -32.36
CA ALA A 175 29.30 -17.86 -32.35
C ALA A 175 27.87 -17.76 -31.80
N THR A 176 27.76 -17.24 -30.58
CA THR A 176 26.51 -17.09 -29.85
C THR A 176 25.54 -16.22 -30.66
N PRO A 177 24.23 -16.51 -30.64
CA PRO A 177 23.25 -15.44 -30.80
C PRO A 177 23.63 -14.36 -29.79
N SER A 178 23.78 -13.11 -30.22
CA SER A 178 24.25 -12.00 -29.37
C SER A 178 23.70 -12.11 -27.94
N THR A 179 24.61 -12.09 -26.94
CA THR A 179 24.26 -12.13 -25.52
C THR A 179 23.04 -11.24 -25.29
N PRO A 180 21.93 -11.76 -24.71
CA PRO A 180 20.75 -10.95 -24.46
C PRO A 180 21.16 -9.69 -23.70
N GLN A 181 21.00 -8.52 -24.34
CA GLN A 181 21.35 -7.26 -23.71
C GLN A 181 20.26 -6.92 -22.68
N LEU A 182 20.67 -6.60 -21.45
CA LEU A 182 19.75 -6.11 -20.44
C LEU A 182 19.13 -4.79 -20.93
N PRO A 183 17.81 -4.59 -20.82
CA PRO A 183 17.18 -3.34 -21.22
C PRO A 183 17.76 -2.15 -20.43
N GLU A 184 17.96 -1.05 -21.14
CA GLU A 184 18.41 0.20 -20.51
C GLU A 184 17.27 0.86 -19.73
N ALA A 185 17.62 1.53 -18.64
CA ALA A 185 16.65 2.29 -17.87
C ALA A 185 16.00 3.39 -18.74
N PRO A 186 14.71 3.70 -18.55
CA PRO A 186 14.05 4.79 -19.24
C PRO A 186 14.83 6.11 -19.09
N SER A 187 14.81 6.95 -20.13
CA SER A 187 15.61 8.19 -20.18
C SER A 187 15.34 9.12 -19.00
N PHE A 188 14.09 9.17 -18.51
CA PHE A 188 13.69 9.96 -17.35
C PHE A 188 14.29 9.46 -16.01
N CYS A 189 14.90 8.28 -15.98
CA CYS A 189 15.65 7.73 -14.85
C CYS A 189 17.18 7.82 -15.03
N THR A 190 17.68 8.34 -16.16
CA THR A 190 19.13 8.40 -16.41
C THR A 190 19.79 9.61 -15.75
N ALA A 191 21.11 9.52 -15.54
CA ALA A 191 21.91 10.51 -14.81
C ALA A 191 21.77 11.96 -15.32
N SER A 192 21.43 12.14 -16.61
CA SER A 192 21.22 13.45 -17.22
C SER A 192 20.06 14.25 -16.61
N ASN A 193 19.13 13.58 -15.93
CA ASN A 193 17.95 14.21 -15.30
C ASN A 193 18.11 14.45 -13.79
N ARG A 194 19.30 14.21 -13.19
CA ARG A 194 19.57 14.33 -11.74
C ARG A 194 19.80 15.78 -11.24
N GLY A 195 19.46 16.78 -12.05
CA GLY A 195 19.66 18.21 -11.75
C GLY A 195 18.56 18.86 -10.91
N TYR A 196 17.69 18.06 -10.28
CA TYR A 196 16.68 18.51 -9.31
C TYR A 196 17.16 18.27 -7.87
#